data_AF-A0A066XI28-F1
#
_entry.id   AF-A0A066XI28-F1
#
_cell.length_a   1.000
_cell.length_b   1.000
_cell.length_c   1.000
_cell.angle_alpha   90.00
_cell.angle_beta   90.00
_cell.angle_gamma   90.00
#
_symmetry.space_group_name_H-M   'P 1'
#
loop_
_entity.id
_entity.type
_entity.pdbx_description
1 polymer ?
#
loop_
_entity_poly.entity_id
_entity_poly.type
_entity_poly.pdbx_seq_one_letter_code
_entity_poly.pdbx_strand_id
1 'polypeptide(L)'
;MHLPRRRQVLRYGHLFSHPGNRSAKPGDQEIDLPNEYVTMEEVRDVLVKVSGREVRVRQQTPAEVEVTKRTAPGMLFQIWANVKDFTAFVDAAKEAQVKFGIPFTSLEAALQGDKARLLECLPA
;
A
#
# COMPACT_ATOMS: atom_id res chain seq x y z
N MET A 1 41.04 -20.80 -6.88
CA MET A 1 39.85 -20.94 -6.01
C MET A 1 38.76 -20.03 -6.53
N HIS A 2 37.75 -20.59 -7.20
CA HIS A 2 36.65 -19.87 -7.81
C HIS A 2 35.36 -20.29 -7.09
N LEU A 3 34.74 -19.38 -6.35
CA LEU A 3 33.43 -19.58 -5.71
C LEU A 3 32.33 -19.32 -6.76
N PRO A 4 31.35 -20.22 -6.92
CA PRO A 4 30.27 -20.01 -7.89
C PRO A 4 29.23 -19.00 -7.35
N ARG A 5 29.00 -17.94 -8.12
CA ARG A 5 27.91 -16.98 -7.94
C ARG A 5 26.55 -17.69 -8.08
N ARG A 6 25.79 -17.83 -6.99
CA ARG A 6 24.38 -18.22 -7.05
C ARG A 6 23.57 -17.04 -7.62
N ARG A 7 23.08 -17.18 -8.85
CA ARG A 7 22.02 -16.30 -9.40
C ARG A 7 20.75 -16.57 -8.59
N GLN A 8 20.32 -15.62 -7.75
CA GLN A 8 18.93 -15.57 -7.31
C GLN A 8 18.08 -15.19 -8.52
N VAL A 9 17.28 -16.15 -8.98
CA VAL A 9 16.21 -15.90 -9.96
C VAL A 9 15.02 -15.38 -9.17
N LEU A 10 14.77 -14.08 -9.25
CA LEU A 10 13.51 -13.47 -8.81
C LEU A 10 12.38 -14.01 -9.70
N ARG A 11 11.67 -15.04 -9.24
CA ARG A 11 10.39 -15.44 -9.84
C ARG A 11 9.32 -14.44 -9.42
N TYR A 12 8.98 -13.52 -10.31
CA TYR A 12 7.67 -12.88 -10.31
C TYR A 12 6.63 -13.93 -10.71
N GLY A 13 5.71 -14.27 -9.81
CA GLY A 13 4.67 -15.27 -10.05
C GLY A 13 3.34 -14.85 -9.45
N HIS A 14 2.37 -14.61 -10.33
CA HIS A 14 0.92 -14.63 -10.13
C HIS A 14 0.27 -13.58 -9.22
N LEU A 15 -0.06 -12.43 -9.82
CA LEU A 15 -1.35 -11.79 -9.58
C LEU A 15 -2.47 -12.67 -10.18
N PHE A 16 -3.66 -12.59 -9.58
CA PHE A 16 -4.92 -13.32 -9.84
C PHE A 16 -5.12 -14.61 -9.03
N SER A 17 -5.61 -14.46 -7.80
CA SER A 17 -6.31 -15.53 -7.07
C SER A 17 -7.76 -15.65 -7.60
N HIS A 18 -8.14 -16.85 -8.06
CA HIS A 18 -9.53 -17.26 -8.28
C HIS A 18 -10.15 -17.78 -6.97
N PRO A 19 -11.46 -17.59 -6.74
CA PRO A 19 -12.13 -18.12 -5.56
C PRO A 19 -12.50 -19.58 -5.83
N GLY A 20 -11.84 -20.51 -5.14
CA GLY A 20 -12.17 -21.92 -5.29
C GLY A 20 -11.14 -22.86 -4.69
N ASN A 21 -11.38 -23.23 -3.44
CA ASN A 21 -10.97 -24.49 -2.82
C ASN A 21 -9.48 -24.87 -2.91
N ARG A 22 -8.69 -24.42 -1.92
CA ARG A 22 -7.45 -25.12 -1.52
C ARG A 22 -7.60 -25.57 -0.07
N SER A 23 -7.61 -26.88 0.14
CA SER A 23 -7.52 -27.51 1.45
C SER A 23 -6.18 -27.13 2.11
N ALA A 24 -6.22 -26.21 3.06
CA ALA A 24 -5.06 -25.81 3.85
C ALA A 24 -4.63 -26.97 4.78
N LYS A 25 -3.33 -27.26 4.83
CA LYS A 25 -2.75 -28.10 5.88
C LYS A 25 -2.88 -27.37 7.23
N PRO A 26 -2.98 -28.08 8.37
CA PRO A 26 -2.97 -27.43 9.67
C PRO A 26 -1.62 -26.73 9.87
N GLY A 27 -1.59 -25.40 9.73
CA GLY A 27 -0.38 -24.57 9.76
C GLY A 27 -0.26 -23.57 8.60
N ASP A 28 -0.96 -23.79 7.49
CA ASP A 28 -0.92 -22.89 6.32
C ASP A 28 -2.13 -21.94 6.33
N GLN A 29 -2.19 -21.05 7.33
CA GLN A 29 -3.20 -19.99 7.34
C GLN A 29 -2.70 -18.78 6.56
N GLU A 30 -3.40 -18.43 5.48
CA GLU A 30 -3.26 -17.14 4.83
C GLU A 30 -3.81 -16.05 5.75
N ILE A 31 -3.06 -14.95 5.88
CA ILE A 31 -3.40 -13.82 6.74
C ILE A 31 -3.39 -12.58 5.87
N ASP A 32 -4.53 -11.88 5.83
CA ASP A 32 -4.63 -10.57 5.22
C ASP A 32 -3.95 -9.53 6.13
N LEU A 33 -2.99 -8.79 5.58
CA LEU A 33 -2.26 -7.73 6.29
C LEU A 33 -2.43 -6.31 5.69
N PRO A 34 -3.57 -5.90 5.11
CA PRO A 34 -3.80 -4.49 4.82
C PRO A 34 -3.93 -3.72 6.14
N ASN A 35 -3.22 -2.61 6.25
CA ASN A 35 -3.14 -1.86 7.49
C ASN A 35 -4.32 -0.89 7.67
N GLU A 36 -4.38 0.11 6.80
CA GLU A 36 -5.36 1.18 6.85
C GLU A 36 -5.97 1.39 5.47
N TYR A 37 -7.24 1.77 5.45
CA TYR A 37 -7.95 2.19 4.24
C TYR A 37 -8.36 3.64 4.40
N VAL A 38 -7.55 4.50 3.80
CA VAL A 38 -7.61 5.96 3.92
C VAL A 38 -7.80 6.58 2.54
N THR A 39 -8.60 7.63 2.50
CA THR A 39 -8.82 8.49 1.34
C THR A 39 -7.61 9.40 1.10
N MET A 40 -7.52 9.99 -0.10
CA MET A 40 -6.45 10.95 -0.41
C MET A 40 -6.55 12.21 0.45
N GLU A 41 -7.76 12.59 0.85
CA GLU A 41 -8.05 13.67 1.78
C GLU A 41 -7.51 13.36 3.19
N GLU A 42 -7.73 12.16 3.70
CA GLU A 42 -7.19 11.74 5.01
C GLU A 42 -5.66 11.62 4.97
N VAL A 43 -5.09 11.11 3.86
CA VAL A 43 -3.64 11.12 3.65
C VAL A 43 -3.08 12.54 3.69
N ARG A 44 -3.72 13.49 3.01
CA ARG A 44 -3.34 14.92 3.07
C ARG A 44 -3.37 15.43 4.51
N ASP A 45 -4.43 15.14 5.26
CA ASP A 45 -4.58 15.66 6.62
C ASP A 45 -3.47 15.12 7.54
N VAL A 46 -3.10 13.85 7.40
CA VAL A 46 -1.94 13.27 8.10
C VAL A 46 -0.64 13.95 7.68
N LEU A 47 -0.42 14.17 6.37
CA LEU A 47 0.80 14.83 5.87
C LEU A 47 0.93 16.25 6.43
N VAL A 48 -0.15 17.04 6.42
CA VAL A 48 -0.17 18.40 7.00
C VAL A 48 0.12 18.34 8.49
N LYS A 49 -0.52 17.43 9.22
CA LYS A 49 -0.34 17.26 10.67
C LYS A 49 1.11 16.90 11.04
N VAL A 50 1.71 15.94 10.34
CA VAL A 50 3.07 15.47 10.64
C VAL A 50 4.12 16.50 10.21
N SER A 51 3.98 17.06 9.01
CA SER A 51 4.98 17.95 8.43
C SER A 51 4.87 19.40 8.90
N GLY A 52 3.68 19.86 9.28
CA GLY A 52 3.37 21.27 9.50
C GLY A 52 3.35 22.11 8.21
N ARG A 53 3.38 21.49 7.03
CA ARG A 53 3.42 22.16 5.73
C ARG A 53 2.09 22.05 5.01
N GLU A 54 1.82 23.02 4.13
CA GLU A 54 0.64 22.98 3.28
C GLU A 54 0.78 21.85 2.26
N VAL A 55 -0.22 20.97 2.22
CA VAL A 55 -0.35 19.91 1.22
C VAL A 55 -1.74 19.99 0.62
N ARG A 56 -1.82 19.93 -0.72
CA ARG A 56 -3.09 20.02 -1.45
C ARG A 56 -3.39 18.72 -2.17
N VAL A 57 -4.67 18.34 -2.19
CA VAL A 57 -5.19 17.29 -3.06
C VAL A 57 -5.69 17.96 -4.33
N ARG A 58 -5.32 17.41 -5.49
CA ARG A 58 -5.82 17.85 -6.79
C ARG A 58 -6.27 16.64 -7.59
N GLN A 59 -7.51 16.68 -8.06
CA GLN A 59 -7.98 15.68 -9.01
C GLN A 59 -7.34 15.93 -10.38
N GLN A 60 -6.82 14.88 -10.99
CA GLN A 60 -6.30 14.96 -12.36
C GLN A 60 -7.45 15.13 -13.35
N THR A 61 -7.24 15.95 -14.38
CA THR A 61 -8.16 16.07 -15.50
C THR A 61 -8.12 14.80 -16.38
N PRO A 62 -9.17 14.52 -17.18
CA PRO A 62 -9.17 13.37 -18.08
C PRO A 62 -7.97 13.35 -19.04
N ALA A 63 -7.55 14.50 -19.56
CA ALA A 63 -6.40 14.61 -20.45
C ALA A 63 -5.09 14.23 -19.74
N GLU A 64 -4.89 14.68 -18.50
CA GLU A 64 -3.72 14.33 -17.69
C GLU A 64 -3.70 12.84 -17.33
N VAL A 65 -4.87 12.25 -17.07
CA VAL A 65 -5.01 10.81 -16.86
C VAL A 65 -4.55 10.05 -18.10
N GLU A 66 -5.00 10.41 -19.30
CA GLU A 66 -4.59 9.75 -20.54
C GLU A 66 -3.09 9.82 -20.82
N VAL A 67 -2.44 10.95 -20.51
CA VAL A 67 -0.98 11.08 -20.59
C VAL A 67 -0.29 10.19 -19.55
N THR A 68 -0.80 10.17 -18.32
CA THR A 68 -0.24 9.41 -17.20
C THR A 68 -0.33 7.90 -17.46
N LYS A 69 -1.45 7.41 -18.03
CA LYS A 69 -1.65 6.00 -18.40
C LYS A 69 -0.55 5.46 -19.33
N ARG A 70 -0.03 6.30 -20.22
CA ARG A 70 1.00 5.92 -21.21
C ARG A 70 2.41 5.90 -20.61
N THR A 71 2.65 6.69 -19.57
CA THR A 71 4.00 6.94 -19.00
C THR A 71 4.24 6.21 -17.69
N ALA A 72 3.17 5.95 -16.93
CA ALA A 72 3.21 5.26 -15.64
C ALA A 72 2.10 4.20 -15.58
N PRO A 73 2.33 2.99 -16.10
CA PRO A 73 1.32 1.92 -16.11
C PRO A 73 0.75 1.59 -14.72
N GLY A 74 1.55 1.77 -13.66
CA GLY A 74 1.10 1.61 -12.28
C GLY A 74 -0.02 2.57 -11.85
N MET A 75 -0.18 3.72 -12.51
CA MET A 75 -1.29 4.63 -12.19
C MET A 75 -2.65 4.11 -12.62
N LEU A 76 -2.71 3.20 -13.60
CA LEU A 76 -3.96 2.53 -13.94
C LEU A 76 -4.49 1.73 -12.75
N PHE A 77 -3.60 1.05 -12.03
CA PHE A 77 -3.95 0.34 -10.81
C PHE A 77 -4.46 1.29 -9.74
N GLN A 78 -3.80 2.44 -9.53
CA GLN A 78 -4.23 3.42 -8.52
C GLN A 78 -5.59 4.04 -8.85
N ILE A 79 -5.85 4.38 -10.12
CA ILE A 79 -7.16 4.90 -10.55
C ILE A 79 -8.26 3.87 -10.30
N TRP A 80 -8.00 2.60 -10.62
CA TRP A 80 -8.93 1.51 -10.33
C TRP A 80 -9.11 1.29 -8.82
N ALA A 81 -8.03 1.27 -8.04
CA ALA A 81 -8.07 1.02 -6.61
C ALA A 81 -8.84 2.11 -5.86
N ASN A 82 -8.69 3.38 -6.25
CA ASN A 82 -9.38 4.51 -5.63
C ASN A 82 -10.92 4.49 -5.78
N VAL A 83 -11.47 3.67 -6.69
CA VAL A 83 -12.93 3.49 -6.84
C VAL A 83 -13.44 2.16 -6.29
N LYS A 84 -12.55 1.33 -5.73
CA LYS A 84 -12.90 0.05 -5.13
C LYS A 84 -13.01 0.17 -3.63
N ASP A 85 -14.04 -0.46 -3.08
CA ASP A 85 -14.18 -0.61 -1.65
C ASP A 85 -13.33 -1.78 -1.15
N PHE A 86 -12.40 -1.49 -0.25
CA PHE A 86 -11.51 -2.47 0.38
C PHE A 86 -11.82 -2.70 1.86
N THR A 87 -12.95 -2.19 2.38
CA THR A 87 -13.31 -2.27 3.80
C THR A 87 -13.25 -3.70 4.35
N ALA A 88 -13.76 -4.68 3.60
CA ALA A 88 -13.75 -6.09 4.01
C ALA A 88 -12.33 -6.64 4.26
N PHE A 89 -11.33 -6.22 3.47
CA PHE A 89 -9.96 -6.67 3.65
C PHE A 89 -9.32 -6.06 4.91
N VAL A 90 -9.63 -4.79 5.20
CA VAL A 90 -9.15 -4.09 6.39
C VAL A 90 -9.77 -4.69 7.65
N ASP A 91 -11.05 -5.04 7.61
CA ASP A 91 -11.72 -5.69 8.73
C ASP A 91 -11.14 -7.08 9.00
N ALA A 92 -10.88 -7.88 7.96
CA ALA A 92 -10.15 -9.15 8.10
C ALA A 92 -8.75 -8.97 8.71
N ALA A 93 -8.05 -7.89 8.36
CA ALA A 93 -6.75 -7.58 8.93
C ALA A 93 -6.83 -7.17 10.40
N LYS A 94 -7.85 -6.40 10.81
CA LYS A 94 -8.11 -6.08 12.23
C LYS A 94 -8.38 -7.35 13.03
N GLU A 95 -9.16 -8.28 12.49
CA GLU A 95 -9.39 -9.58 13.12
C GLU A 95 -8.09 -10.36 13.28
N ALA A 96 -7.21 -10.34 12.26
CA ALA A 96 -5.89 -10.94 12.35
C ALA A 96 -5.00 -10.28 13.41
N GLN A 97 -4.99 -8.95 13.52
CA GLN A 97 -4.24 -8.23 14.57
C GLN A 97 -4.66 -8.70 15.96
N VAL A 98 -5.97 -8.81 16.21
CA VAL A 98 -6.51 -9.31 17.50
C VAL A 98 -6.14 -10.76 17.73
N LYS A 99 -6.32 -11.62 16.72
CA LYS A 99 -6.07 -13.05 16.83
C LYS A 99 -4.60 -13.39 17.09
N PHE A 100 -3.69 -12.67 16.45
CA PHE A 100 -2.25 -12.98 16.50
C PHE A 100 -1.46 -12.01 17.38
N GLY A 101 -2.09 -10.98 17.95
CA GLY A 101 -1.42 -9.97 18.77
C GLY A 101 -0.39 -9.15 17.99
N ILE A 102 -0.60 -8.92 16.70
CA ILE A 102 0.32 -8.18 15.84
C ILE A 102 -0.15 -6.73 15.75
N PRO A 103 0.58 -5.75 16.32
CA PRO A 103 0.20 -4.36 16.18
C PRO A 103 0.60 -3.86 14.80
N PHE A 104 -0.30 -3.17 14.11
CA PHE A 104 0.06 -2.43 12.91
C PHE A 104 0.37 -0.97 13.22
N THR A 105 1.34 -0.42 12.51
CA THR A 105 1.76 0.98 12.65
C THR A 105 0.89 1.85 11.76
N SER A 106 0.20 2.84 12.31
CA SER A 106 -0.60 3.76 11.49
C SER A 106 0.24 4.55 10.49
N LEU A 107 -0.39 5.07 9.44
CA LEU A 107 0.28 5.96 8.48
C LEU A 107 0.92 7.17 9.19
N GLU A 108 0.20 7.77 10.13
CA GLU A 108 0.72 8.90 10.92
C GLU A 108 1.96 8.50 11.73
N ALA A 109 1.93 7.37 12.44
CA ALA A 109 3.06 6.92 13.24
C ALA A 109 4.28 6.59 12.37
N ALA A 110 4.07 5.96 11.22
CA ALA A 110 5.14 5.68 10.26
C ALA A 110 5.77 6.99 9.73
N LEU A 111 4.94 7.95 9.30
CA LEU A 111 5.41 9.25 8.82
C LEU A 111 6.08 10.08 9.90
N GLN A 112 5.64 9.97 11.16
CA GLN A 112 6.27 10.63 12.29
C GLN A 112 7.67 10.06 12.55
N GLY A 113 7.86 8.74 12.41
CA GLY A 113 9.18 8.10 12.47
C GLY A 113 10.11 8.57 11.35
N ASP A 114 9.58 8.73 10.14
CA ASP A 114 10.33 9.15 8.95
C ASP A 114 10.26 10.67 8.68
N LYS A 115 9.93 11.48 9.69
CA LYS A 115 9.63 12.91 9.52
C LYS A 115 10.72 13.70 8.81
N ALA A 116 12.00 13.41 9.09
CA ALA A 116 13.11 14.09 8.43
C ALA A 116 13.06 13.90 6.90
N ARG A 117 12.89 12.66 6.45
CA ARG A 117 12.78 12.31 5.03
C ARG A 117 11.49 12.86 4.41
N LEU A 118 10.39 12.87 5.15
CA LEU A 118 9.16 13.50 4.69
C LEU A 118 9.37 14.99 4.34
N LEU A 119 10.10 15.73 5.19
CA LEU A 119 10.37 17.15 4.98
C LEU A 119 11.32 17.43 3.80
N GLU A 120 12.13 16.46 3.39
CA GLU A 120 12.95 16.54 2.17
C GLU A 120 12.10 16.38 0.90
N CYS A 121 11.01 15.61 0.97
CA CYS A 121 10.14 15.33 -0.18
C CYS A 121 9.06 16.40 -0.41
N LEU A 122 8.73 17.17 0.61
CA LEU A 122 7.74 18.25 0.49
C LEU A 122 8.44 19.57 0.13
N PRO A 123 7.81 20.44 -0.67
CA PRO A 123 8.30 21.81 -0.85
C PRO A 123 8.31 22.56 0.49
N ALA A 124 9.23 23.53 0.63
CA ALA A 124 9.33 24.40 1.81
C ALA A 124 8.33 25.55 1.76
#